data_AF-A0A136KRM5-F1
#
_entry.id   AF-A0A136KRM5-F1
#
_cell.length_a   1.000
_cell.length_b   1.000
_cell.length_c   1.000
_cell.angle_alpha   90.00
_cell.angle_beta   90.00
_cell.angle_gamma   90.00
#
_symmetry.space_group_name_H-M   'P 1'
#
loop_
_entity.id
_entity.type
_entity.pdbx_description
1 polymer ?
#
loop_
_entity_poly.entity_id
_entity_poly.type
_entity_poly.pdbx_seq_one_letter_code
_entity_poly.pdbx_strand_id
1 'polypeptide(L)' 'MSENGPSFIQMLFDKKAAVIKAQEESGKDLSPALIEVDRQILQAVRGGDPVKGATVTKSGEED' A
#
# COMPACT_ATOMS: atom_id res chain seq x y z
N MET A 1 -10.53 10.50 -19.04
CA MET A 1 -10.75 10.74 -17.61
C MET A 1 -12.25 10.72 -17.33
N SER A 2 -12.79 9.57 -16.93
CA SER A 2 -14.00 9.39 -16.07
C SER A 2 -14.29 7.88 -15.95
N GLU A 3 -14.82 7.47 -14.79
CA GLU A 3 -15.01 6.11 -14.20
C GLU A 3 -13.92 5.55 -13.26
N ASN A 4 -12.77 6.20 -13.13
CA ASN A 4 -11.60 5.59 -12.47
C ASN A 4 -11.39 6.11 -11.03
N GLY A 5 -11.53 5.22 -10.04
CA GLY A 5 -11.11 5.46 -8.65
C GLY A 5 -9.62 5.80 -8.50
N PRO A 6 -9.13 6.09 -7.28
CA PRO A 6 -7.71 6.37 -7.06
C PRO A 6 -6.85 5.23 -7.62
N SER A 7 -5.73 5.58 -8.26
CA SER A 7 -4.77 4.58 -8.73
C SER A 7 -4.29 3.74 -7.55
N PHE A 8 -3.92 2.50 -7.81
CA PHE A 8 -3.43 1.61 -6.75
C PHE A 8 -2.25 2.23 -5.97
N ILE A 9 -1.32 2.90 -6.65
CA ILE A 9 -0.22 3.61 -5.99
C ILE A 9 -0.71 4.76 -5.10
N GLN A 10 -1.75 5.50 -5.52
CA GLN A 10 -2.37 6.53 -4.69
C GLN A 10 -2.97 5.91 -3.43
N MET A 11 -3.69 4.79 -3.58
CA MET A 11 -4.26 4.06 -2.44
C MET A 11 -3.18 3.60 -1.45
N LEU A 12 -2.00 3.21 -1.92
CA LEU A 12 -0.89 2.83 -1.05
C LEU A 12 -0.32 4.01 -0.27
N PHE A 13 -0.19 5.19 -0.89
CA PHE A 13 0.24 6.40 -0.18
C PHE A 13 -0.81 6.88 0.83
N ASP A 14 -2.09 6.82 0.48
CA ASP A 14 -3.19 7.13 1.41
C ASP A 14 -3.18 6.17 2.61
N LYS A 15 -2.96 4.87 2.36
CA LYS A 15 -2.81 3.85 3.40
C LYS A 15 -1.59 4.12 4.29
N LYS A 16 -0.45 4.51 3.71
CA LYS A 16 0.74 4.90 4.48
C LYS A 16 0.44 6.05 5.42
N ALA A 17 -0.21 7.11 4.92
CA ALA A 17 -0.60 8.26 5.73
C ALA A 17 -1.57 7.86 6.87
N ALA A 18 -2.53 6.98 6.58
CA ALA A 18 -3.46 6.47 7.59
C ALA A 18 -2.76 5.67 8.69
N VAL A 19 -1.76 4.84 8.34
CA VAL A 19 -0.99 4.08 9.34
C VAL A 19 -0.14 5.01 10.21
N ILE A 20 0.52 6.02 9.64
CA ILE A 20 1.28 7.02 10.41
C ILE A 20 0.35 7.73 11.40
N LYS A 21 -0.79 8.22 10.92
CA LYS A 21 -1.78 8.88 11.76
C LYS A 21 -2.29 7.97 12.89
N ALA A 22 -2.62 6.71 12.57
CA ALA A 22 -3.06 5.75 13.58
C ALA A 22 -1.97 5.42 14.62
N GLN A 23 -0.70 5.41 14.22
CA GLN A 23 0.43 5.23 15.13
C GLN A 23 0.55 6.42 16.09
N GLU A 24 0.43 7.64 15.57
CA GLU A 24 0.43 8.88 16.38
C GLU A 24 -0.76 8.94 17.35
N GLU A 25 -1.97 8.59 16.89
CA GLU A 25 -3.19 8.64 17.70
C GLU A 25 -3.27 7.53 18.76
N SER A 26 -2.80 6.32 18.43
CA SER A 26 -2.92 5.17 19.33
C SER A 26 -1.71 4.94 20.23
N GLY A 27 -0.55 5.54 19.90
CA GLY A 27 0.73 5.28 20.55
C GLY A 27 1.24 3.84 20.37
N LYS A 28 0.58 3.03 19.54
CA LYS A 28 0.98 1.64 19.25
C LYS A 28 2.04 1.61 18.18
N ASP A 29 2.94 0.64 18.27
CA ASP A 29 3.89 0.38 17.20
C ASP A 29 3.17 -0.22 15.98
N LEU A 30 3.08 0.56 14.90
CA LEU A 30 2.55 0.12 13.61
C LEU A 30 3.65 -0.01 12.54
N SER A 31 4.92 -0.08 12.96
CA SER A 31 6.06 -0.29 12.06
C SER A 31 5.88 -1.49 11.11
N PRO A 32 5.31 -2.65 11.54
CA PRO A 32 5.05 -3.76 10.63
C PRO A 32 4.08 -3.40 9.50
N ALA A 33 3.05 -2.60 9.78
CA ALA A 33 2.09 -2.15 8.78
C ALA A 33 2.73 -1.15 7.81
N LEU A 34 3.60 -0.25 8.30
CA LEU A 34 4.35 0.68 7.45
C LEU A 34 5.32 -0.07 6.52
N ILE A 35 6.06 -1.06 7.04
CA ILE A 35 6.99 -1.88 6.25
C ILE A 35 6.24 -2.60 5.12
N GLU A 36 5.05 -3.16 5.40
CA GLU A 36 4.26 -3.85 4.38
C GLU A 36 3.74 -2.88 3.31
N VAL A 37 3.30 -1.68 3.69
CA VAL A 37 2.86 -0.66 2.72
C VAL A 37 4.05 -0.19 1.87
N ASP A 38 5.22 0.03 2.46
CA ASP A 38 6.43 0.40 1.73
C ASP A 38 6.92 -0.70 0.78
N ARG A 39 6.79 -1.97 1.19
CA ARG A 39 7.04 -3.13 0.32
C ARG A 39 6.13 -3.11 -0.91
N GLN A 40 4.83 -2.83 -0.72
CA GLN A 40 3.85 -2.75 -1.81
C GLN A 40 4.13 -1.56 -2.73
N ILE A 41 4.50 -0.39 -2.18
CA ILE A 41 4.91 0.78 -2.98
C ILE A 41 6.12 0.42 -3.85
N LEU A 42 7.13 -0.22 -3.26
CA LEU A 42 8.34 -0.62 -3.99
C LEU A 42 8.02 -1.61 -5.12
N GLN A 43 7.13 -2.57 -4.88
CA GLN A 43 6.69 -3.53 -5.91
C GLN A 43 5.93 -2.84 -7.04
N ALA A 44 5.00 -1.93 -6.71
CA ALA A 44 4.26 -1.15 -7.70
C ALA A 44 5.19 -0.30 -8.58
N VAL A 45 6.33 0.15 -8.06
CA VAL A 45 7.33 0.94 -8.79
C VAL A 45 8.30 0.05 -9.61
N ARG A 46 8.61 -1.16 -9.15
CA ARG A 46 9.65 -2.03 -9.75
C ARG A 46 9.15 -3.09 -10.74
N GLY A 47 7.84 -3.25 -10.91
CA GLY A 47 7.30 -4.25 -11.85
C GLY A 47 5.81 -4.56 -11.68
N GLY A 48 5.18 -4.02 -10.63
CA GLY A 48 3.74 -3.99 -10.47
C GLY A 48 3.05 -2.97 -11.37
N ASP A 49 1.73 -3.12 -11.51
CA ASP A 49 0.89 -2.10 -12.15
C ASP A 49 0.55 -1.00 -11.13
N PRO A 50 1.10 0.23 -11.24
CA PRO A 50 0.82 1.31 -10.29
C PRO A 50 -0.61 1.85 -10.40
N VAL A 51 -1.33 1.54 -11.48
CA VAL A 51 -2.73 1.95 -11.69
C VAL A 51 -3.69 0.91 -11.11
N LYS A 52 -3.43 -0.38 -11.35
CA LYS A 52 -4.35 -1.48 -11.00
C LYS A 52 -3.89 -2.40 -9.86
N GLY A 53 -2.62 -2.34 -9.45
CA GLY A 53 -2.06 -3.17 -8.38
C GLY A 53 -1.77 -4.62 -8.76
N ALA A 54 -1.87 -4.97 -10.05
CA ALA A 54 -1.47 -6.28 -10.53
C ALA A 54 0.00 -6.56 -10.14
N THR A 55 0.27 -7.80 -9.71
CA THR A 55 1.58 -8.33 -9.27
C THR A 55 2.20 -7.66 -8.02
N VAL A 56 1.45 -6.80 -7.32
CA VAL A 56 1.88 -6.19 -6.03
C VAL A 56 1.35 -6.94 -4.81
N THR A 57 0.16 -7.53 -4.89
CA THR A 57 -0.29 -8.49 -3.89
C THR A 57 0.54 -9.75 -4.04
N LYS A 58 1.06 -10.30 -2.93
CA LYS A 58 1.82 -11.57 -2.94
C LYS A 58 1.13 -12.55 -3.87
N SER A 59 1.84 -12.96 -4.92
CA SER A 59 1.51 -14.11 -5.75
C SER A 59 1.06 -15.23 -4.81
N GLY A 60 -0.06 -15.86 -5.14
CA GLY A 60 -0.75 -16.82 -4.28
C GLY A 60 0.19 -17.82 -3.59
N GLU A 61 0.13 -17.81 -2.28
CA GLU A 61 0.09 -18.95 -1.38
C GLU A 61 -0.22 -18.33 -0.02
N GLU A 62 -1.49 -18.41 0.36
CA GLU A 62 -1.81 -18.62 1.76
C GLU A 62 -1.16 -19.94 2.15
N ASP A 63 -0.01 -19.88 2.81
CA ASP A 63 0.49 -20.88 3.78
C ASP A 63 1.58 -20.22 4.66
#